data_AF-A0AA43RRY3-F1
#
_entry.id   AF-A0AA43RRY3-F1
#
_cell.length_a   1.000
_cell.length_b   1.000
_cell.length_c   1.000
_cell.angle_alpha   90.00
_cell.angle_beta   90.00
_cell.angle_gamma   90.00
#
_symmetry.space_group_name_H-M   'P 1'
#
loop_
_entity.id
_entity.type
_entity.pdbx_description
1 polymer ?
#
loop_
_entity_poly.entity_id
_entity_poly.type
_entity_poly.pdbx_seq_one_letter_code
_entity_poly.pdbx_strand_id
1 'polypeptide(L)'
;MGIIRLLLAISVVINHSTAIFGCRLVGGAVAVQAFYIISGFYMAMILTEKYVGKGSYKLFISNRFLRLYPIYWAILLVVILYSVSLVSHKN
;
A
#
# COMPACT_ATOMS: atom_id res chain seq x y z
N MET A 1 -3.34 -10.11 -9.78
CA MET A 1 -3.72 -9.73 -8.41
C MET A 1 -3.72 -8.22 -8.11
N GLY A 2 -3.11 -7.35 -8.92
CA GLY A 2 -3.08 -5.91 -8.66
C GLY A 2 -4.47 -5.25 -8.64
N ILE A 3 -5.35 -5.65 -9.57
CA ILE A 3 -6.70 -5.09 -9.73
C ILE A 3 -7.58 -5.37 -8.50
N ILE A 4 -7.55 -6.59 -7.95
CA ILE A 4 -8.34 -6.93 -6.76
C ILE A 4 -7.93 -6.05 -5.57
N ARG A 5 -6.62 -5.88 -5.35
CA ARG A 5 -6.11 -5.00 -4.30
C ARG A 5 -6.54 -3.54 -4.52
N LEU A 6 -6.55 -3.08 -5.77
CA LEU A 6 -7.01 -1.72 -6.12
C LEU A 6 -8.49 -1.54 -5.77
N LEU A 7 -9.35 -2.48 -6.18
CA LEU A 7 -10.78 -2.44 -5.86
C LEU A 7 -11.03 -2.43 -4.35
N LEU A 8 -10.30 -3.26 -3.59
CA LEU A 8 -10.39 -3.29 -2.13
C LEU A 8 -9.93 -1.98 -1.50
N ALA A 9 -8.82 -1.39 -1.98
CA ALA A 9 -8.36 -0.09 -1.50
C ALA A 9 -9.38 1.02 -1.79
N ILE A 10 -9.99 1.04 -2.98
CA ILE A 10 -11.07 1.98 -3.33
C ILE A 10 -12.27 1.80 -2.39
N SER A 11 -12.62 0.56 -2.05
CA SER A 11 -13.69 0.27 -1.08
C SER A 11 -13.41 0.87 0.31
N VAL A 12 -12.16 0.85 0.76
CA VAL A 12 -11.76 1.46 2.04
C VAL A 12 -11.89 2.99 1.99
N VAL A 13 -11.48 3.60 0.88
CA VAL A 13 -11.58 5.05 0.66
C VAL A 13 -13.04 5.49 0.64
N ILE A 14 -13.91 4.80 -0.11
CA ILE A 14 -15.34 5.11 -0.16
C ILE A 14 -15.98 4.98 1.22
N ASN A 15 -15.55 4.04 2.05
CA ASN A 15 -16.09 3.86 3.40
C ASN A 15 -15.68 4.98 4.38
N HIS A 16 -14.51 5.61 4.20
CA HIS A 16 -14.06 6.73 5.04
C HIS A 16 -14.42 8.10 4.48
N SER A 17 -14.95 8.14 3.25
CA SER A 17 -15.47 9.35 2.59
C SER A 17 -16.98 9.46 2.78
N THR A 18 -17.55 10.62 2.44
CA THR A 18 -18.98 10.71 2.12
C THR A 18 -19.31 9.75 0.98
N ALA A 19 -20.49 9.14 0.99
CA ALA A 19 -20.90 8.15 -0.01
C ALA A 19 -20.67 8.67 -1.42
N ILE A 20 -19.66 8.14 -2.10
CA ILE A 20 -19.33 8.53 -3.47
C ILE A 20 -20.40 7.88 -4.36
N PHE A 21 -21.20 8.70 -5.07
CA PHE A 21 -22.36 8.26 -5.86
C PHE A 21 -23.46 7.51 -5.08
N GLY A 22 -23.52 7.63 -3.75
CA GLY A 22 -24.48 6.86 -2.94
C GLY A 22 -24.19 5.35 -2.88
N CYS A 23 -23.09 4.90 -3.48
CA CYS A 23 -22.68 3.50 -3.48
C CYS A 23 -21.85 3.20 -2.22
N ARG A 24 -22.32 2.23 -1.42
CA ARG A 24 -21.53 1.61 -0.37
C ARG A 24 -21.05 0.26 -0.89
N LEU A 25 -19.75 0.15 -1.17
CA LEU A 25 -19.12 -1.12 -1.52
C LEU A 25 -19.04 -2.05 -0.30
N VAL A 26 -18.16 -3.04 -0.31
CA VAL A 26 -17.93 -3.91 0.84
C VAL A 26 -17.51 -3.05 2.05
N GLY A 27 -18.04 -3.36 3.23
CA GLY A 27 -17.76 -2.60 4.45
C GLY A 27 -16.25 -2.47 4.68
N GLY A 28 -15.81 -1.30 5.16
CA GLY A 28 -14.38 -0.97 5.26
C GLY A 28 -13.55 -2.04 6.00
N ALA A 29 -14.09 -2.63 7.07
CA ALA A 29 -13.43 -3.71 7.80
C ALA A 29 -13.15 -4.96 6.93
N VAL A 30 -14.15 -5.41 6.15
CA VAL A 30 -14.02 -6.57 5.27
C VAL A 30 -13.05 -6.27 4.12
N ALA A 31 -13.09 -5.06 3.58
CA ALA A 31 -12.17 -4.63 2.53
C ALA A 31 -10.71 -4.70 2.98
N VAL A 32 -10.41 -4.20 4.18
CA VAL A 32 -9.07 -4.24 4.78
C VAL A 32 -8.63 -5.68 5.06
N GLN A 33 -9.50 -6.51 5.64
CA GLN A 33 -9.19 -7.91 5.93
C GLN A 33 -8.86 -8.69 4.65
N ALA A 34 -9.73 -8.59 3.63
CA ALA A 34 -9.50 -9.24 2.34
C ALA A 34 -8.22 -8.73 1.66
N PHE A 35 -7.93 -7.43 1.73
CA PHE A 35 -6.72 -6.85 1.16
C PHE A 35 -5.46 -7.46 1.77
N TYR A 36 -5.42 -7.59 3.10
CA TYR A 36 -4.28 -8.16 3.80
C TYR A 36 -4.15 -9.67 3.60
N ILE A 37 -5.25 -10.43 3.61
CA ILE A 37 -5.23 -11.87 3.34
C ILE A 37 -4.65 -12.15 1.95
N ILE A 38 -5.16 -11.48 0.91
CA ILE A 38 -4.70 -11.67 -0.47
C ILE A 38 -3.23 -11.24 -0.61
N SER A 39 -2.86 -10.12 0.01
CA SER A 39 -1.47 -9.63 -0.04
C SER A 39 -0.50 -10.59 0.66
N GLY A 40 -0.87 -11.13 1.82
CA GLY A 40 -0.06 -12.10 2.55
C GLY A 40 0.10 -13.41 1.78
N PHE A 41 -1.02 -13.96 1.28
CA PHE A 41 -1.01 -15.17 0.45
C PHE A 41 -0.11 -15.01 -0.78
N TYR A 42 -0.23 -13.90 -1.51
CA TYR A 42 0.60 -13.64 -2.68
C TYR A 42 2.10 -13.52 -2.33
N MET A 43 2.45 -12.91 -1.20
CA MET A 43 3.85 -12.84 -0.75
C MET A 43 4.40 -14.21 -0.36
N ALA A 44 3.62 -15.03 0.33
CA ALA A 44 4.00 -16.39 0.70
C ALA A 44 4.21 -17.27 -0.54
N MET A 45 3.29 -17.22 -1.51
CA MET A 45 3.42 -17.92 -2.79
C MET A 45 4.69 -17.50 -3.54
N ILE A 46 4.96 -16.19 -3.65
CA ILE A 46 6.19 -15.70 -4.29
C ILE A 46 7.44 -16.23 -3.58
N LEU A 47 7.44 -16.22 -2.25
CA LEU A 47 8.58 -16.70 -1.47
C LEU A 47 8.84 -18.18 -1.75
N THR A 48 7.79 -19.00 -1.80
CA THR A 48 7.88 -20.45 -2.03
C THR A 48 8.22 -20.80 -3.48
N GLU A 49 7.65 -20.09 -4.47
CA GLU A 49 7.79 -20.48 -5.89
C GLU A 49 8.95 -19.77 -6.60
N LYS A 50 9.16 -18.48 -6.35
CA LYS A 50 10.15 -17.67 -7.09
C LYS A 50 11.50 -17.60 -6.39
N TYR A 51 11.52 -17.65 -5.07
CA TYR A 51 12.73 -17.46 -4.26
C TYR A 51 13.19 -18.78 -3.64
N VAL A 52 13.47 -19.77 -4.47
CA VAL A 52 13.97 -21.09 -4.07
C VAL A 52 15.51 -21.07 -4.02
N GLY A 53 16.12 -21.52 -2.91
CA GLY A 53 17.57 -21.66 -2.79
C GLY A 53 18.24 -20.91 -1.62
N LYS A 54 19.55 -21.15 -1.43
CA LYS A 54 20.33 -20.51 -0.36
C LYS A 54 20.47 -19.02 -0.63
N GLY A 55 20.10 -18.19 0.35
CA GLY A 55 20.15 -16.72 0.23
C GLY A 55 18.92 -16.08 -0.42
N SER A 56 18.00 -16.87 -0.98
CA SER A 56 16.82 -16.37 -1.68
C SER A 56 15.85 -15.62 -0.75
N TYR A 57 15.79 -15.96 0.54
CA TYR A 57 15.02 -15.19 1.54
C TYR A 57 15.58 -13.77 1.74
N LYS A 58 16.90 -13.62 1.84
CA LYS A 58 17.54 -12.29 1.97
C LYS A 58 17.28 -11.45 0.73
N LEU A 59 17.34 -12.07 -0.46
CA LEU A 59 17.04 -11.40 -1.73
C LEU A 59 15.57 -10.96 -1.80
N PHE A 60 14.64 -11.79 -1.36
CA PHE A 60 13.21 -11.45 -1.29
C PHE A 60 12.96 -10.22 -0.41
N ILE A 61 13.52 -10.20 0.81
CA ILE A 61 13.38 -9.08 1.74
C ILE A 61 14.03 -7.81 1.20
N SER A 62 15.25 -7.92 0.65
CA SER A 62 15.96 -6.77 0.07
C SER A 62 15.18 -6.15 -1.10
N ASN A 63 14.70 -6.96 -2.03
CA ASN A 63 13.89 -6.50 -3.17
C ASN A 63 12.59 -5.82 -2.72
N ARG A 64 11.98 -6.29 -1.63
CA ARG A 64 10.78 -5.68 -1.06
C ARG A 64 11.10 -4.37 -0.35
N PHE A 65 12.22 -4.31 0.38
CA PHE A 65 12.70 -3.10 1.03
C PHE A 65 12.98 -2.00 0.01
N LEU A 66 13.79 -2.30 -1.02
CA LEU A 66 14.13 -1.36 -2.09
C LEU A 66 12.93 -0.92 -2.94
N ARG A 67 11.85 -1.71 -2.97
CA ARG A 67 10.61 -1.30 -3.65
C ARG A 67 9.78 -0.32 -2.82
N LEU A 68 9.71 -0.51 -1.51
CA LEU A 68 8.85 0.28 -0.63
C LEU A 68 9.55 1.55 -0.14
N TYR A 69 10.77 1.45 0.38
CA TYR A 69 11.41 2.58 1.07
C TYR A 69 11.62 3.83 0.19
N PRO A 70 12.07 3.74 -1.07
CA PRO A 70 12.29 4.93 -1.89
C PRO A 70 11.04 5.77 -2.09
N ILE A 71 9.86 5.15 -2.26
CA ILE A 71 8.62 5.90 -2.42
C ILE A 71 8.18 6.58 -1.11
N TYR A 72 8.40 5.92 0.04
CA TYR A 72 8.14 6.54 1.35
C TYR A 72 9.07 7.75 1.59
N TRP A 73 10.35 7.64 1.27
CA TRP A 73 11.29 8.76 1.36
C TRP A 73 10.93 9.90 0.41
N ALA A 74 10.55 9.60 -0.83
CA ALA A 74 10.12 10.62 -1.79
C ALA A 74 8.88 11.38 -1.29
N ILE A 75 7.86 10.67 -0.81
CA ILE A 75 6.64 11.29 -0.26
C ILE A 75 6.98 12.11 0.99
N LEU A 76 7.83 11.59 1.88
CA LEU A 76 8.27 12.29 3.08
C LEU A 76 8.94 13.63 2.73
N LEU A 77 9.85 13.65 1.75
CA LEU A 77 10.48 14.88 1.28
C LEU A 77 9.46 15.86 0.72
N VAL A 78 8.53 15.40 -0.11
CA VAL A 78 7.45 16.25 -0.66
C VAL A 78 6.60 16.85 0.47
N VAL A 79 6.24 16.06 1.48
CA VAL A 79 5.45 16.52 2.63
C VAL A 79 6.20 17.58 3.44
N ILE A 80 7.51 17.39 3.68
CA ILE A 80 8.35 18.37 4.39
C ILE A 80 8.48 19.67 3.59
N LEU A 81 8.75 19.59 2.28
CA LEU A 81 8.88 20.78 1.43
C LEU A 81 7.55 21.55 1.38
N TYR A 82 6.44 20.83 1.25
CA TYR A 82 5.11 21.44 1.27
C TYR A 82 4.79 22.11 2.61
N SER A 83 5.09 21.46 3.74
CA SER A 83 4.82 22.04 5.06
C SER A 83 5.67 23.29 5.33
N VAL A 84 6.95 23.28 4.94
CA VAL A 84 7.84 24.46 5.06
C VAL A 84 7.34 25.61 4.18
N SER A 85 6.93 25.33 2.94
CA SER A 85 6.38 26.35 2.03
C SER A 85 5.12 27.02 2.61
N LEU A 86 4.21 26.23 3.18
CA LEU A 86 3.00 26.76 3.82
C LEU A 86 3.31 27.66 5.02
N VAL A 87 4.30 27.30 5.84
CA VAL A 87 4.73 28.13 6.97
C VAL A 87 5.37 29.43 6.48
N SER A 88 6.20 29.37 5.43
CA SER A 88 6.89 30.54 4.88
C SER A 88 5.94 31.55 4.21
N HIS A 89 4.77 31.12 3.71
CA HIS A 89 3.77 32.01 3.13
C HIS A 89 2.87 32.66 4.20
N LYS A 90 2.77 32.05 5.40
CA LYS A 90 1.93 32.58 6.48
C LYS A 90 2.66 33.64 7.33
N ASN A 91 3.99 33.58 7.36
CA ASN A 91 4.87 34.58 8.01
C ASN A 91 5.18 35.74 7.05
#